data_AF-A0A7R9WST4-F1
#
_entry.id   AF-A0A7R9WST4-F1
#
_cell.length_a   1.000
_cell.length_b   1.000
_cell.length_c   1.000
_cell.angle_alpha   90.00
_cell.angle_beta   90.00
_cell.angle_gamma   90.00
#
_symmetry.space_group_name_H-M   'P 1'
#
loop_
_entity.id
_entity.type
_entity.pdbx_description
1 polymer ?
#
loop_
_entity_poly.entity_id
_entity_poly.type
_entity_poly.pdbx_seq_one_letter_code
_entity_poly.pdbx_strand_id
1 'polypeptide(L)'
;QMTEIETFIPLLLQKGETDESVAGKSRLKRICMLGDHHQLPPVVKNACLAKFSNFDQSLFTRLIRNGVPHIQLDKQGRARPSLASLYSWRYEQLGNLKH
;
A
#
# COMPACT_ATOMS: atom_id res chain seq x y z
N GLN A 1 -3.69 -5.24 1.67
CA GLN A 1 -4.82 -5.92 1.02
C GLN A 1 -4.45 -6.61 -0.29
N MET A 2 -3.65 -6.01 -1.20
CA MET A 2 -3.11 -6.71 -2.38
C MET A 2 -1.74 -7.34 -2.07
N THR A 3 -1.47 -8.55 -2.57
CA THR A 3 -0.13 -9.16 -2.46
C THR A 3 0.90 -8.36 -3.26
N GLU A 4 2.18 -8.58 -2.96
CA GLU A 4 3.27 -7.90 -3.67
C GLU A 4 3.23 -8.16 -5.19
N ILE A 5 3.02 -9.40 -5.62
CA ILE A 5 2.96 -9.75 -7.04
C ILE A 5 1.74 -9.12 -7.74
N GLU A 6 0.57 -9.13 -7.11
CA GLU A 6 -0.63 -8.50 -7.69
C GLU A 6 -0.48 -6.99 -7.84
N THR A 7 0.32 -6.36 -6.96
CA THR A 7 0.63 -4.93 -7.08
C THR A 7 1.62 -4.65 -8.22
N PHE A 8 2.49 -5.61 -8.54
CA PHE A 8 3.52 -5.47 -9.57
C PHE A 8 2.99 -5.68 -11.00
N ILE A 9 2.09 -6.66 -11.19
CA ILE A 9 1.45 -6.96 -12.49
C ILE A 9 0.95 -5.71 -13.25
N PRO A 10 0.14 -4.81 -12.64
CA PRO A 10 -0.39 -3.64 -13.36
C PRO A 10 0.69 -2.68 -13.86
N LEU A 11 1.90 -2.71 -13.28
CA LEU A 11 3.01 -1.84 -13.68
C LEU A 11 3.61 -2.25 -15.04
N LEU A 12 3.32 -3.46 -15.51
CA LEU A 12 3.90 -4.06 -16.72
C LEU A 12 2.88 -4.42 -17.81
N LEU A 13 1.63 -3.96 -17.70
CA LEU A 13 0.59 -4.28 -18.69
C LEU A 13 0.83 -3.66 -20.08
N GLN A 14 1.77 -2.72 -20.20
CA GLN A 14 2.09 -2.03 -21.44
C GLN A 14 3.45 -2.47 -21.99
N LYS A 15 3.53 -2.68 -23.31
CA LYS A 15 4.81 -2.84 -24.01
C LYS A 15 5.64 -1.55 -23.95
N GLY A 16 6.97 -1.69 -23.88
CA GLY A 16 7.91 -0.57 -23.91
C GLY A 16 7.94 0.14 -25.27
N GLU A 17 8.50 1.35 -25.32
CA GLU A 17 8.48 2.20 -26.54
C GLU A 17 9.38 1.69 -27.69
N THR A 18 10.25 0.70 -27.44
CA THR A 18 11.22 0.19 -28.44
C THR A 18 11.34 -1.33 -28.36
N ASP A 19 10.32 -2.03 -28.83
CA ASP A 19 10.18 -3.49 -28.69
C ASP A 19 10.96 -4.32 -29.74
N GLU A 20 12.04 -3.79 -30.33
CA GLU A 20 12.87 -4.57 -31.28
C GLU A 20 14.39 -4.60 -31.03
N SER A 21 14.97 -3.76 -30.16
CA SER A 21 16.35 -3.98 -29.71
C SER A 21 16.74 -3.10 -28.51
N VAL A 22 17.22 -3.77 -27.45
CA VAL A 22 17.90 -3.21 -26.26
C VAL A 22 17.04 -2.34 -25.33
N ALA A 23 16.60 -2.95 -24.22
CA ALA A 23 16.06 -2.31 -23.01
C ALA A 23 15.03 -1.19 -23.25
N GLY A 24 13.83 -1.57 -23.71
CA GLY A 24 12.70 -0.66 -23.82
C GLY A 24 12.38 0.04 -22.50
N LYS A 25 12.38 1.37 -22.51
CA LYS A 25 11.98 2.17 -21.34
C LYS A 25 10.50 1.99 -21.06
N SER A 26 10.14 1.88 -19.79
CA SER A 26 8.73 1.87 -19.37
C SER A 26 8.07 3.20 -19.72
N ARG A 27 6.85 3.13 -20.27
CA ARG A 27 5.98 4.29 -20.53
C ARG A 27 5.39 4.87 -19.25
N LEU A 28 5.48 4.14 -18.14
CA LEU A 28 4.88 4.51 -16.85
C LEU A 28 5.61 5.71 -16.23
N LYS A 29 4.90 6.82 -16.08
CA LYS A 29 5.49 8.07 -15.53
C LYS A 29 5.15 8.31 -14.07
N ARG A 30 4.05 7.76 -13.56
CA ARG A 30 3.56 8.01 -12.20
C ARG A 30 2.90 6.77 -11.63
N ILE A 31 3.15 6.52 -10.35
CA ILE A 31 2.49 5.49 -9.55
C ILE A 31 1.91 6.19 -8.33
N CYS A 32 0.61 6.02 -8.09
CA CYS A 32 -0.04 6.48 -6.87
C CYS A 32 -0.57 5.25 -6.14
N MET A 33 -0.09 5.03 -4.91
CA MET A 33 -0.54 3.93 -4.07
C MET A 33 -1.27 4.53 -2.88
N LEU A 34 -2.56 4.18 -2.74
CA LEU A 34 -3.38 4.57 -1.61
C LEU A 34 -3.67 3.32 -0.79
N GLY A 35 -3.39 3.36 0.50
CA GLY A 35 -3.56 2.23 1.37
C GLY A 35 -3.27 2.57 2.82
N ASP A 36 -3.49 1.58 3.68
CA ASP A 36 -3.24 1.67 5.11
C ASP A 36 -2.49 0.42 5.56
N HIS A 37 -1.24 0.58 5.99
CA HIS A 37 -0.37 -0.50 6.41
C HIS A 37 -0.58 -0.90 7.88
N HIS A 38 -1.45 -0.19 8.62
CA HIS A 38 -1.90 -0.56 9.96
C HIS A 38 -3.17 -1.42 9.94
N GLN A 39 -3.83 -1.55 8.79
CA GLN A 39 -4.99 -2.43 8.58
C GLN A 39 -4.59 -3.82 8.06
N LEU A 40 -5.58 -4.66 7.75
CA LEU A 40 -5.38 -6.06 7.40
C LEU A 40 -4.43 -6.26 6.19
N PRO A 41 -3.46 -7.18 6.30
CA PRO A 41 -2.63 -7.60 5.18
C PRO A 41 -3.47 -8.36 4.12
N PRO A 42 -2.90 -8.66 2.93
CA PRO A 42 -3.49 -9.60 1.98
C PRO A 42 -3.70 -10.96 2.62
N VAL A 43 -4.79 -11.64 2.25
CA VAL A 43 -5.13 -12.95 2.81
C VAL A 43 -4.25 -14.03 2.18
N VAL A 44 -3.47 -14.71 3.00
CA VAL A 44 -2.68 -15.88 2.60
C VAL A 44 -3.31 -17.13 3.21
N LYS A 45 -3.81 -18.04 2.36
CA LYS A 45 -4.51 -19.26 2.80
C LYS A 45 -3.65 -20.17 3.66
N ASN A 46 -2.37 -20.27 3.34
CA ASN A 46 -1.42 -21.06 4.10
C ASN A 46 -0.71 -20.18 5.15
N ALA A 47 -1.07 -20.37 6.41
CA ALA A 47 -0.50 -19.62 7.53
C ALA A 47 1.03 -19.79 7.65
N CYS A 48 1.60 -20.93 7.22
CA CYS A 48 3.05 -21.14 7.21
C CYS A 48 3.75 -20.20 6.23
N LEU A 49 3.17 -19.97 5.03
CA LEU A 49 3.74 -19.03 4.07
C LEU A 49 3.69 -17.60 4.59
N ALA A 50 2.58 -17.19 5.21
CA ALA A 50 2.49 -15.89 5.88
C ALA A 50 3.59 -15.76 6.96
N LYS A 51 3.69 -16.71 7.88
CA LYS A 51 4.58 -16.61 9.04
C LYS A 51 6.06 -16.76 8.72
N PHE A 52 6.45 -17.72 7.88
CA PHE A 52 7.86 -18.03 7.63
C PHE A 52 8.46 -17.24 6.46
N SER A 53 7.65 -16.86 5.47
CA SER A 53 8.14 -16.10 4.31
C SER A 53 7.63 -14.66 4.24
N ASN A 54 6.77 -14.25 5.20
CA ASN A 54 6.19 -12.91 5.23
C ASN A 54 5.43 -12.60 3.91
N PHE A 55 4.73 -13.63 3.40
CA PHE A 55 4.06 -13.63 2.10
C PHE A 55 2.80 -12.75 2.06
N ASP A 56 2.29 -12.39 3.23
CA ASP A 56 1.20 -11.43 3.45
C ASP A 56 1.71 -9.98 3.53
N GLN A 57 2.98 -9.72 3.19
CA GLN A 57 3.44 -8.36 3.01
C GLN A 57 3.05 -7.83 1.63
N SER A 58 2.34 -6.71 1.60
CA SER A 58 2.08 -5.98 0.36
C SER A 58 3.29 -5.15 -0.08
N LEU A 59 3.38 -4.82 -1.38
CA LEU A 59 4.38 -3.87 -1.88
C LEU A 59 4.29 -2.52 -1.15
N PHE A 60 3.06 -2.04 -0.87
CA PHE A 60 2.82 -0.82 -0.11
C PHE A 60 3.48 -0.87 1.27
N THR A 61 3.17 -1.89 2.07
CA THR A 61 3.77 -2.10 3.40
C THR A 61 5.29 -2.19 3.33
N ARG A 62 5.84 -2.86 2.30
CA ARG A 62 7.29 -2.97 2.10
C ARG A 62 7.95 -1.62 1.86
N LEU A 63 7.36 -0.78 1.00
CA LEU A 63 7.88 0.55 0.69
C LEU A 63 7.89 1.45 1.93
N ILE A 64 6.81 1.45 2.72
CA ILE A 64 6.75 2.18 3.99
C ILE A 64 7.84 1.71 4.95
N ARG A 65 8.00 0.39 5.13
CA ARG A 65 9.03 -0.19 6.02
C ARG A 65 10.46 0.17 5.56
N ASN A 66 10.68 0.31 4.26
CA ASN A 66 11.96 0.72 3.69
C ASN A 66 12.19 2.24 3.75
N GLY A 67 11.32 3.00 4.42
CA GLY A 67 11.48 4.45 4.61
C GLY A 67 11.16 5.28 3.38
N VAL A 68 10.42 4.74 2.41
CA VAL A 68 9.94 5.55 1.28
C VAL A 68 9.03 6.66 1.82
N PRO A 69 9.27 7.94 1.44
CA PRO A 69 8.44 9.04 1.87
C PRO A 69 6.97 8.81 1.51
N HIS A 70 6.09 9.03 2.47
CA HIS A 70 4.65 8.88 2.29
C HIS A 70 3.91 10.01 2.99
N ILE A 71 2.68 10.25 2.55
CA ILE A 71 1.78 11.23 3.14
C ILE A 71 0.75 10.46 3.95
N GLN A 72 0.73 10.65 5.27
CA GLN A 72 -0.35 10.13 6.11
C GLN A 72 -1.46 11.18 6.22
N LEU A 73 -2.68 10.78 5.88
CA LEU A 73 -3.86 11.64 6.09
C LEU A 73 -4.19 11.67 7.59
N ASP A 74 -4.40 12.86 8.12
CA ASP A 74 -4.46 13.13 9.56
C ASP A 74 -5.87 13.42 10.08
N LYS A 75 -6.91 13.37 9.24
CA LYS A 75 -8.29 13.67 9.65
C LYS A 75 -9.31 12.72 9.04
N GLN A 76 -10.11 12.10 9.90
CA GLN A 76 -11.23 11.25 9.51
C GLN A 76 -12.55 12.05 9.51
N GLY A 77 -13.48 11.72 8.61
CA GLY A 77 -14.78 12.40 8.49
C GLY A 77 -15.99 11.46 8.50
N ARG A 78 -15.83 10.23 8.99
CA ARG A 78 -16.88 9.19 8.93
C ARG A 78 -17.41 8.80 10.31
N ALA A 79 -16.53 8.45 11.23
CA ALA A 79 -16.90 7.95 12.55
C ALA A 79 -17.14 9.09 13.54
N ARG A 80 -17.92 8.83 14.60
CA ARG A 80 -18.00 9.74 15.75
C ARG A 80 -16.60 9.89 16.38
N PRO A 81 -16.21 11.08 16.88
CA PRO A 81 -14.91 11.26 17.52
C PRO A 81 -14.61 10.25 18.64
N SER A 82 -15.62 9.84 19.42
CA SER A 82 -15.51 8.82 20.47
C SER A 82 -15.26 7.40 19.96
N LEU A 83 -15.64 7.08 18.72
CA LEU A 83 -15.29 5.82 18.07
C LEU A 83 -13.92 5.92 17.42
N ALA A 84 -13.60 7.08 16.83
CA ALA A 84 -12.30 7.33 16.22
C ALA A 84 -11.16 7.21 17.24
N SER A 85 -11.38 7.62 18.49
CA SER A 85 -10.40 7.49 19.56
C SER A 85 -10.01 6.04 19.89
N LEU A 86 -10.83 5.04 19.50
CA LEU A 86 -10.50 3.63 19.72
C LEU A 86 -9.34 3.15 18.84
N TYR A 87 -9.07 3.83 17.72
CA TYR A 87 -8.03 3.45 16.76
C TYR A 87 -7.04 4.57 16.42
N SER A 88 -7.32 5.82 16.78
CA SER A 88 -6.46 6.96 16.41
C SER A 88 -5.04 6.88 16.97
N TRP A 89 -4.85 6.22 18.12
CA TRP A 89 -3.54 5.99 18.73
C TRP A 89 -2.55 5.27 17.81
N ARG A 90 -3.04 4.56 16.79
CA ARG A 90 -2.22 3.80 15.85
C ARG A 90 -1.60 4.68 14.77
N TYR A 91 -2.06 5.92 14.61
CA TYR A 91 -1.70 6.82 13.53
C TYR A 91 -1.12 8.12 14.10
N GLU A 92 -0.10 8.67 13.43
CA GLU A 92 0.42 9.99 13.77
C GLU A 92 -0.64 11.10 13.62
N GLN A 93 -1.02 11.72 14.74
CA GLN A 93 -1.91 12.88 14.80
C GLN A 93 -3.28 12.72 14.12
N LEU A 94 -3.85 11.50 14.08
CA LEU A 94 -5.17 11.27 13.47
C LEU A 94 -6.30 11.92 14.30
N GLY A 95 -6.83 13.02 13.79
CA GLY A 95 -7.96 13.77 14.32
C GLY A 95 -9.24 13.63 13.49
N ASN A 96 -10.13 14.62 13.62
CA ASN A 96 -11.43 14.64 12.96
C ASN A 96 -11.55 15.87 12.05
N LEU A 97 -12.20 15.73 10.90
CA LEU A 97 -12.59 16.87 10.07
C LEU A 97 -13.64 17.71 10.80
N LYS A 98 -13.58 19.04 10.62
CA LYS A 98 -14.68 19.92 11.02
C LYS A 98 -15.83 19.71 10.03
N HIS A 99 -17.02 19.47 10.54
CA HIS A 99 -18.25 19.29 9.77
C HIS A 99 -19.36 20.09 10.43
#